data_AF-A0AAQ3QA49-F1
#
_entry.id   AF-A0AAQ3QA49-F1
#
_cell.length_a   1.000
_cell.length_b   1.000
_cell.length_c   1.000
_cell.angle_alpha   90.00
_cell.angle_beta   90.00
_cell.angle_gamma   90.00
#
_symmetry.space_group_name_H-M   'P 1'
#
loop_
_entity.id
_entity.type
_entity.pdbx_description
1 polymer ?
#
loop_
_entity_poly.entity_id
_entity_poly.type
_entity_poly.pdbx_seq_one_letter_code
_entity_poly.pdbx_strand_id
1 'polypeptide(L)'
;MKQRARGDGGDGRSEKGTGKSPGKKRWRNQKRMGGKGFSLEAFANAKSGASGYNPALIKKQREFYKNAKFIKKYKTTEKQQNLTSDHIPTASYDKNADETENLQVQSNKKKKKTLSLREEYEKKRAEDEKARIEREAIIQAKKEERAKAETRRKAQKEKMFKKTRSGQPVMKYRIEHLLEGLIESSQK
;
A
#
# COMPACT_ATOMS: atom_id res chain seq x y z
N MET A 1 -56.84 35.54 -14.96
CA MET A 1 -55.53 36.22 -15.12
C MET A 1 -54.46 35.14 -15.22
N LYS A 2 -53.98 34.82 -16.43
CA LYS A 2 -52.82 35.37 -17.16
C LYS A 2 -51.51 34.64 -16.81
N GLN A 3 -51.10 33.73 -17.70
CA GLN A 3 -49.74 33.17 -17.78
C GLN A 3 -48.71 34.28 -18.04
N ARG A 4 -47.47 34.14 -17.53
CA ARG A 4 -46.23 34.63 -18.17
C ARG A 4 -45.02 33.76 -17.81
N ALA A 5 -44.09 33.74 -18.76
CA ALA A 5 -42.93 32.88 -18.89
C ALA A 5 -41.60 33.64 -18.64
N ARG A 6 -40.53 32.86 -18.42
CA ARG A 6 -39.09 33.05 -18.77
C ARG A 6 -38.23 34.16 -18.12
N GLY A 7 -37.03 33.72 -17.73
CA GLY A 7 -35.76 34.45 -17.58
C GLY A 7 -34.76 33.45 -16.98
N ASP A 8 -33.99 32.69 -17.75
CA ASP A 8 -32.76 33.05 -18.49
C ASP A 8 -31.72 33.81 -17.66
N GLY A 9 -30.53 33.21 -17.55
CA GLY A 9 -29.45 33.64 -16.67
C GLY A 9 -28.38 32.58 -16.46
N GLY A 10 -27.96 31.91 -17.54
CA GLY A 10 -26.76 31.07 -17.55
C GLY A 10 -25.52 31.94 -17.71
N ASP A 11 -24.81 32.24 -16.62
CA ASP A 11 -23.50 32.88 -16.66
C ASP A 11 -22.43 31.85 -17.04
N GLY A 12 -22.13 31.78 -18.33
CA GLY A 12 -21.00 31.06 -18.89
C GLY A 12 -19.72 31.86 -18.70
N ARG A 13 -18.88 31.45 -17.73
CA ARG A 13 -17.57 32.07 -17.51
C ARG A 13 -16.39 31.12 -17.77
N SER A 14 -15.76 31.39 -18.90
CA SER A 14 -14.36 31.19 -19.30
C SER A 14 -13.82 29.77 -19.45
N GLU A 15 -13.74 29.35 -20.71
CA GLU A 15 -12.70 28.47 -21.23
C GLU A 15 -11.31 29.12 -21.06
N LYS A 16 -10.42 28.43 -20.34
CA LYS A 16 -8.97 28.42 -20.57
C LYS A 16 -8.38 27.14 -19.97
N GLY A 17 -8.78 26.02 -20.55
CA GLY A 17 -8.25 24.70 -20.23
C GLY A 17 -6.93 24.46 -20.96
N THR A 18 -5.81 24.91 -20.39
CA THR A 18 -4.49 24.42 -20.78
C THR A 18 -4.43 22.91 -20.55
N GLY A 19 -4.15 22.15 -21.61
CA GLY A 19 -4.11 20.69 -21.62
C GLY A 19 -3.17 20.12 -20.56
N LYS A 20 -3.71 19.81 -19.38
CA LYS A 20 -3.00 19.08 -18.32
C LYS A 20 -2.99 17.61 -18.68
N SER A 21 -1.88 17.16 -19.27
CA SER A 21 -1.50 15.75 -19.43
C SER A 21 -1.93 14.90 -18.21
N PRO A 22 -2.75 13.84 -18.39
CA PRO A 22 -3.37 13.11 -17.28
C PRO A 22 -2.37 12.22 -16.48
N GLY A 23 -1.10 12.15 -16.87
CA GLY A 23 -0.11 11.25 -16.28
C GLY A 23 0.43 11.66 -14.89
N LYS A 24 0.43 12.96 -14.53
CA LYS A 24 1.16 13.45 -13.33
C LYS A 24 0.37 13.40 -12.01
N LYS A 25 -0.93 13.13 -12.04
CA LYS A 25 -1.78 13.06 -10.83
C LYS A 25 -1.82 11.65 -10.21
N ARG A 26 -1.74 10.58 -11.02
CA ARG A 26 -1.78 9.19 -10.54
C ARG A 26 -0.60 8.83 -9.62
N TRP A 27 0.61 9.31 -9.93
CA TRP A 27 1.81 9.09 -9.10
C TRP A 27 1.72 9.70 -7.71
N ARG A 28 1.09 10.89 -7.57
CA ARG A 28 0.93 11.55 -6.26
C ARG A 28 -0.11 10.85 -5.38
N ASN A 29 -1.12 10.23 -6.00
CA ASN A 29 -2.17 9.52 -5.26
C ASN A 29 -1.73 8.14 -4.77
N GLN A 30 -0.82 7.45 -5.48
CA GLN A 30 -0.20 6.20 -4.99
C GLN A 30 0.63 6.39 -3.71
N LYS A 31 1.23 7.58 -3.52
CA LYS A 31 1.98 7.88 -2.28
C LYS A 31 1.09 8.23 -1.08
N ARG A 32 -0.17 8.62 -1.29
CA ARG A 32 -1.11 8.96 -0.20
C ARG A 32 -1.78 7.75 0.45
N MET A 33 -1.79 6.58 -0.21
CA MET A 33 -2.45 5.37 0.29
C MET A 33 -1.57 4.11 0.20
N GLY A 34 -0.30 4.19 0.58
CA GLY A 34 0.51 2.99 0.84
C GLY A 34 1.34 2.45 -0.33
N GLY A 35 1.99 3.32 -1.11
CA GLY A 35 3.09 2.91 -1.97
C GLY A 35 4.31 2.46 -1.15
N LYS A 36 4.43 1.14 -0.93
CA LYS A 36 5.48 0.46 -0.14
C LYS A 36 5.42 0.82 1.35
N GLY A 37 4.47 0.22 2.05
CA GLY A 37 4.36 0.31 3.51
C GLY A 37 5.66 -0.07 4.20
N PHE A 38 5.93 0.57 5.33
CA PHE A 38 7.00 0.19 6.26
C PHE A 38 6.97 -1.32 6.51
N SER A 39 8.14 -1.95 6.60
CA SER A 39 8.21 -3.37 6.99
C SER A 39 7.48 -3.56 8.32
N LEU A 40 6.92 -4.76 8.55
CA LEU A 40 6.26 -5.08 9.82
C LEU A 40 7.20 -4.80 11.01
N GLU A 41 8.49 -5.04 10.82
CA GLU A 41 9.58 -4.70 11.72
C GLU A 41 9.70 -3.18 11.96
N ALA A 42 9.66 -2.35 10.91
CA ALA A 42 9.66 -0.90 11.06
C ALA A 42 8.39 -0.38 11.77
N PHE A 43 7.24 -1.01 11.58
CA PHE A 43 6.02 -0.69 12.32
C PHE A 43 6.10 -1.11 13.79
N ALA A 44 6.62 -2.30 14.07
CA ALA A 44 6.87 -2.79 15.42
C ALA A 44 7.86 -1.88 16.15
N ASN A 45 8.98 -1.52 15.52
CA ASN A 45 9.99 -0.61 16.09
C ASN A 45 9.46 0.81 16.32
N ALA A 46 8.55 1.29 15.47
CA ALA A 46 7.90 2.59 15.66
C ALA A 46 6.84 2.59 16.79
N LYS A 47 6.29 1.43 17.13
CA LYS A 47 5.26 1.25 18.18
C LYS A 47 5.84 0.77 19.51
N SER A 48 6.96 0.07 19.51
CA SER A 48 7.71 -0.26 20.72
C SER A 48 8.27 1.04 21.28
N GLY A 49 7.82 1.44 22.47
CA GLY A 49 8.13 2.74 23.11
C GLY A 49 9.61 3.02 23.42
N ALA A 50 10.54 2.19 22.97
CA ALA A 50 11.98 2.40 23.05
C ALA A 50 12.54 3.18 21.85
N SER A 51 11.73 4.03 21.22
CA SER A 51 12.20 4.90 20.14
C SER A 51 13.13 5.93 20.76
N GLY A 52 14.45 5.68 20.66
CA GLY A 52 15.53 6.62 20.95
C GLY A 52 15.52 7.82 19.98
N TYR A 53 14.34 8.41 19.79
CA TYR A 53 14.06 9.50 18.88
C TYR A 53 14.72 10.76 19.42
N ASN A 54 15.97 10.95 19.02
CA ASN A 54 16.71 12.17 19.27
C ASN A 54 16.64 13.07 18.02
N PRO A 55 15.85 14.15 18.04
CA PRO A 55 15.69 15.03 16.88
C PRO A 55 17.01 15.68 16.44
N ALA A 56 17.95 15.89 17.36
CA ALA A 56 19.26 16.45 17.05
C ALA A 56 20.12 15.47 16.24
N LEU A 57 20.11 14.17 16.56
CA LEU A 57 20.85 13.16 15.80
C LEU A 57 20.28 12.98 14.39
N ILE A 58 18.95 12.98 14.28
CA ILE A 58 18.26 12.89 12.98
C ILE A 58 18.59 14.12 12.12
N LYS A 59 18.61 15.31 12.72
CA LYS A 59 19.00 16.56 12.03
C LYS A 59 20.46 16.49 11.54
N LYS A 60 21.40 16.06 12.39
CA LYS A 60 22.81 15.87 12.03
C LYS A 60 22.99 14.90 10.87
N GLN A 61 22.32 13.75 10.88
CA GLN A 61 22.38 12.77 9.79
C GLN A 61 21.84 13.34 8.47
N ARG A 62 20.72 14.08 8.52
CA ARG A 62 20.14 14.73 7.34
C ARG A 62 21.08 15.77 6.75
N GLU A 63 21.70 16.59 7.59
CA GLU A 63 22.66 17.61 7.17
C GLU A 63 23.92 16.99 6.60
N PHE A 64 24.48 15.97 7.25
CA PHE A 64 25.63 15.20 6.74
C PHE A 64 25.37 14.66 5.34
N TYR A 65 24.20 14.03 5.12
CA TYR A 65 23.85 13.49 3.82
C TYR A 65 23.67 14.56 2.74
N LYS A 66 23.04 15.71 3.10
CA LYS A 66 22.94 16.86 2.19
C LYS A 66 24.32 17.37 1.79
N ASN A 67 25.22 17.55 2.76
CA ASN A 67 26.56 18.05 2.52
C ASN A 67 27.39 17.09 1.67
N ALA A 68 27.35 15.78 1.97
CA ALA A 68 28.01 14.76 1.16
C ALA A 68 27.54 14.79 -0.31
N LYS A 69 26.24 15.03 -0.53
CA LYS A 69 25.67 15.18 -1.88
C LYS A 69 26.19 16.42 -2.59
N PHE A 70 26.33 17.55 -1.89
CA PHE A 70 26.89 18.77 -2.46
C PHE A 70 28.38 18.62 -2.79
N ILE A 71 29.17 18.03 -1.89
CA ILE A 71 30.59 17.73 -2.13
C ILE A 71 30.75 16.81 -3.34
N LYS A 72 29.95 15.73 -3.43
CA LYS A 72 29.98 14.82 -4.58
C LYS A 72 29.66 15.54 -5.89
N LYS A 73 28.64 16.39 -5.90
CA LYS A 73 28.28 17.21 -7.06
C LYS A 73 29.43 18.13 -7.46
N TYR A 74 29.99 18.87 -6.52
CA TYR A 74 31.10 19.80 -6.74
C TYR A 74 32.33 19.08 -7.32
N LYS A 75 32.76 17.97 -6.71
CA LYS A 75 33.87 17.16 -7.24
C LYS A 75 33.61 16.60 -8.64
N THR A 76 32.33 16.38 -8.99
CA THR A 76 31.97 15.92 -10.33
C THR A 76 32.07 17.07 -11.34
N THR A 77 31.58 18.27 -10.99
CA THR A 77 31.66 19.44 -11.86
C THR A 77 33.10 19.94 -12.04
N GLU A 78 33.91 19.89 -10.98
CA GLU A 78 35.33 20.25 -11.02
C GLU A 78 36.11 19.32 -11.96
N LYS A 79 35.87 18.00 -11.88
CA LYS A 79 36.44 17.04 -12.83
C LYS A 79 36.02 17.32 -14.27
N GLN A 80 34.75 17.68 -14.49
CA GLN A 80 34.27 18.03 -15.84
C GLN A 80 34.93 19.30 -16.38
N GLN A 81 35.12 20.32 -15.54
CA GLN A 81 35.82 21.54 -15.93
C GLN A 81 37.30 21.29 -16.26
N ASN A 82 37.97 20.47 -15.45
CA ASN A 82 39.37 20.09 -15.70
C ASN A 82 39.51 19.24 -16.99
N LEU A 83 38.54 18.36 -17.28
CA LEU A 83 38.52 17.62 -18.56
C LEU A 83 38.28 18.54 -19.78
N THR A 84 37.55 19.64 -19.64
CA THR A 84 37.35 20.62 -20.73
C THR A 84 38.51 21.61 -20.88
N SER A 85 39.33 21.78 -19.83
CA SER A 85 40.57 22.56 -19.87
C SER A 85 41.64 21.88 -20.73
N ASP A 86 41.70 20.54 -20.69
CA ASP A 86 42.84 19.79 -21.22
C ASP A 86 42.56 19.11 -22.58
N HIS A 87 41.37 19.27 -23.17
CA HIS A 87 40.99 18.54 -24.39
C HIS A 87 41.09 19.38 -25.68
N ILE A 88 42.31 19.53 -26.20
CA ILE A 88 42.52 19.60 -27.66
C ILE A 88 42.37 18.16 -28.18
N PRO A 89 41.40 17.81 -29.05
CA PRO A 89 41.24 16.43 -29.50
C PRO A 89 42.23 16.12 -30.63
N THR A 90 43.25 15.30 -30.35
CA THR A 90 43.97 14.54 -31.39
C THR A 90 43.39 13.12 -31.40
N ALA A 91 42.51 12.85 -32.35
CA ALA A 91 41.92 11.54 -32.55
C ALA A 91 42.95 10.60 -33.21
N SER A 92 43.28 9.48 -32.54
CA SER A 92 43.86 8.32 -33.19
C SER A 92 42.87 7.16 -33.09
N TYR A 93 42.38 6.74 -34.26
CA TYR A 93 41.63 5.52 -34.44
C TYR A 93 42.62 4.39 -34.65
N ASP A 94 42.56 3.33 -33.84
CA ASP A 94 43.14 2.05 -34.20
C ASP A 94 42.02 1.01 -34.33
N LYS A 95 41.88 0.50 -35.55
CA LYS A 95 41.01 -0.61 -35.92
C LYS A 95 41.95 -1.78 -36.20
N ASN A 96 41.92 -2.81 -35.36
CA ASN A 96 42.35 -4.13 -35.77
C ASN A 96 41.25 -5.14 -35.42
N ALA A 97 40.71 -5.70 -36.49
CA ALA A 97 39.65 -6.68 -36.51
C ALA A 97 40.30 -8.05 -36.68
N ASP A 98 40.10 -8.96 -35.72
CA ASP A 98 40.11 -10.40 -36.00
C ASP A 98 39.53 -11.23 -34.84
N GLU A 99 38.20 -11.32 -34.70
CA GLU A 99 37.57 -12.35 -33.85
C GLU A 99 36.13 -12.64 -34.30
N THR A 100 35.95 -13.42 -35.38
CA THR A 100 34.60 -13.85 -35.82
C THR A 100 34.43 -15.36 -36.03
N GLU A 101 35.05 -16.20 -35.21
CA GLU A 101 34.79 -17.66 -35.25
C GLU A 101 34.38 -18.30 -33.91
N ASN A 102 34.16 -17.53 -32.83
CA ASN A 102 33.87 -18.10 -31.49
C ASN A 102 32.43 -17.92 -30.97
N LEU A 103 31.49 -17.44 -31.79
CA LEU A 103 30.16 -17.02 -31.31
C LEU A 103 29.09 -18.14 -31.24
N GLN A 104 29.29 -19.29 -31.87
CA GLN A 104 28.18 -20.24 -32.07
C GLN A 104 27.96 -21.23 -30.90
N VAL A 105 28.99 -21.52 -30.09
CA VAL A 105 28.92 -22.52 -29.00
C VAL A 105 28.27 -21.97 -27.71
N GLN A 106 28.23 -20.64 -27.52
CA GLN A 106 27.68 -20.03 -26.30
C GLN A 106 26.14 -19.97 -26.24
N SER A 107 25.44 -20.16 -27.37
CA SER A 107 24.00 -19.97 -27.46
C SER A 107 23.17 -21.07 -26.77
N ASN A 108 23.65 -22.31 -26.78
CA ASN A 108 22.94 -23.47 -26.22
C ASN A 108 23.04 -23.56 -24.69
N LYS A 109 24.13 -23.05 -24.08
CA LYS A 109 24.25 -22.94 -22.61
C LYS A 109 23.31 -21.88 -22.02
N LYS A 110 23.03 -20.80 -22.75
CA LYS A 110 22.14 -19.72 -22.30
C LYS A 110 20.66 -20.17 -22.21
N LYS A 111 20.19 -21.00 -23.14
CA LYS A 111 18.80 -21.53 -23.15
C LYS A 111 18.46 -22.43 -21.96
N LYS A 112 19.42 -23.21 -21.44
CA LYS A 112 19.21 -24.04 -20.24
C LYS A 112 19.11 -23.21 -18.94
N LYS A 113 19.88 -22.13 -18.80
CA LYS A 113 19.78 -21.20 -17.66
C LYS A 113 18.45 -20.43 -17.63
N THR A 114 17.90 -20.06 -18.78
CA THR A 114 16.60 -19.35 -18.84
C THR A 114 15.41 -20.23 -18.46
N LEU A 115 15.50 -21.54 -18.69
CA LEU A 115 14.46 -22.50 -18.28
C LEU A 115 14.44 -22.67 -16.75
N SER A 116 15.61 -22.82 -16.12
CA SER A 116 15.74 -22.88 -14.65
C SER A 116 15.21 -21.61 -13.95
N LEU A 117 15.46 -20.42 -14.50
CA LEU A 117 14.93 -19.16 -13.95
C LEU A 117 13.39 -19.07 -14.02
N ARG A 118 12.81 -19.63 -15.10
CA ARG A 118 11.35 -19.66 -15.30
C ARG A 118 10.69 -20.61 -14.30
N GLU A 119 11.29 -21.78 -14.08
CA GLU A 119 10.80 -22.77 -13.11
C GLU A 119 10.81 -22.21 -11.67
N GLU A 120 11.85 -21.47 -11.28
CA GLU A 120 11.90 -20.80 -9.98
C GLU A 120 10.80 -19.75 -9.81
N TYR A 121 10.51 -18.99 -10.88
CA TYR A 121 9.45 -17.99 -10.87
C TYR A 121 8.05 -18.62 -10.76
N GLU A 122 7.81 -19.71 -11.47
CA GLU A 122 6.55 -20.46 -11.43
C GLU A 122 6.34 -21.10 -10.05
N LYS A 123 7.40 -21.65 -9.42
CA LYS A 123 7.35 -22.18 -8.05
C LYS A 123 6.98 -21.10 -7.03
N LYS A 124 7.65 -19.94 -7.08
CA LYS A 124 7.37 -18.82 -6.18
C LYS A 124 5.93 -18.30 -6.31
N ARG A 125 5.43 -18.20 -7.54
CA ARG A 125 4.03 -17.83 -7.81
C ARG A 125 3.04 -18.84 -7.22
N ALA A 126 3.34 -20.13 -7.33
CA ALA A 126 2.48 -21.17 -6.77
C ALA A 126 2.45 -21.14 -5.23
N GLU A 127 3.59 -20.90 -4.59
CA GLU A 127 3.69 -20.74 -3.13
C GLU A 127 2.95 -19.49 -2.63
N ASP A 128 3.11 -18.35 -3.31
CA ASP A 128 2.40 -17.12 -2.99
C ASP A 128 0.88 -17.28 -3.12
N GLU A 129 0.41 -18.02 -4.14
CA GLU A 129 -1.02 -18.26 -4.34
C GLU A 129 -1.59 -19.21 -3.28
N LYS A 130 -0.85 -20.24 -2.88
CA LYS A 130 -1.22 -21.12 -1.75
C LYS A 130 -1.32 -20.31 -0.45
N ALA A 131 -0.34 -19.45 -0.18
CA ALA A 131 -0.35 -18.59 1.01
C ALA A 131 -1.53 -17.59 1.01
N ARG A 132 -1.99 -17.14 -0.16
CA ARG A 132 -3.21 -16.33 -0.29
C ARG A 132 -4.45 -17.12 0.06
N ILE A 133 -4.60 -18.31 -0.51
CA ILE A 133 -5.75 -19.19 -0.26
C ILE A 133 -5.86 -19.55 1.22
N GLU A 134 -4.75 -19.91 1.87
CA GLU A 134 -4.73 -20.23 3.32
C GLU A 134 -5.16 -19.03 4.17
N ARG A 135 -4.68 -17.82 3.85
CA ARG A 135 -5.08 -16.59 4.56
C ARG A 135 -6.55 -16.28 4.35
N GLU A 136 -7.05 -16.43 3.13
CA GLU A 136 -8.46 -16.21 2.81
C GLU A 136 -9.36 -17.20 3.55
N ALA A 137 -8.96 -18.47 3.65
CA ALA A 137 -9.68 -19.48 4.43
C ALA A 137 -9.76 -19.09 5.92
N ILE A 138 -8.65 -18.62 6.52
CA ILE A 138 -8.64 -18.17 7.92
C ILE A 138 -9.55 -16.95 8.12
N ILE A 139 -9.55 -16.01 7.17
CA ILE A 139 -10.40 -14.82 7.24
C ILE A 139 -11.87 -15.20 7.11
N GLN A 140 -12.22 -16.13 6.21
CA GLN A 140 -13.57 -16.62 6.04
C GLN A 140 -14.06 -17.35 7.30
N ALA A 141 -13.26 -18.25 7.87
CA ALA A 141 -13.59 -18.93 9.12
C ALA A 141 -13.87 -17.94 10.27
N LYS A 142 -13.00 -16.92 10.44
CA LYS A 142 -13.21 -15.85 11.44
C LYS A 142 -14.46 -15.01 11.16
N LYS A 143 -14.79 -14.77 9.88
CA LYS A 143 -15.98 -14.01 9.49
C LYS A 143 -17.26 -14.79 9.80
N GLU A 144 -17.26 -16.10 9.53
CA GLU A 144 -18.37 -16.99 9.84
C GLU A 144 -18.59 -17.11 11.35
N GLU A 145 -17.52 -17.25 12.13
CA GLU A 145 -17.58 -17.27 13.59
C GLU A 145 -18.20 -15.97 14.14
N ARG A 146 -17.74 -14.81 13.67
CA ARG A 146 -18.31 -13.51 14.03
C ARG A 146 -19.78 -13.40 13.63
N ALA A 147 -20.14 -13.86 12.44
CA ALA A 147 -21.54 -13.86 12.00
C ALA A 147 -22.42 -14.73 12.89
N LYS A 148 -21.96 -15.93 13.29
CA LYS A 148 -22.67 -16.81 14.23
C LYS A 148 -22.82 -16.17 15.63
N ALA A 149 -21.80 -15.48 16.11
CA ALA A 149 -21.87 -14.75 17.38
C ALA A 149 -22.85 -13.57 17.29
N GLU A 150 -22.84 -12.84 16.18
CA GLU A 150 -23.77 -11.73 15.94
C GLU A 150 -25.21 -12.19 15.78
N THR A 151 -25.49 -13.32 15.11
CA THR A 151 -26.84 -13.88 15.02
C THR A 151 -27.36 -14.31 16.38
N ARG A 152 -26.53 -14.97 17.19
CA ARG A 152 -26.85 -15.30 18.60
C ARG A 152 -27.17 -14.05 19.40
N ARG A 153 -26.32 -13.02 19.32
CA ARG A 153 -26.53 -11.73 20.00
C ARG A 153 -27.80 -11.05 19.52
N LYS A 154 -28.07 -11.01 18.21
CA LYS A 154 -29.28 -10.41 17.63
C LYS A 154 -30.53 -11.16 18.06
N ALA A 155 -30.52 -12.48 18.08
CA ALA A 155 -31.65 -13.30 18.54
C ALA A 155 -31.93 -13.10 20.03
N GLN A 156 -30.89 -13.09 20.88
CA GLN A 156 -31.04 -12.74 22.30
C GLN A 156 -31.57 -11.31 22.47
N LYS A 157 -31.02 -10.36 21.71
CA LYS A 157 -31.46 -8.96 21.70
C LYS A 157 -32.94 -8.85 21.29
N GLU A 158 -33.35 -9.50 20.21
CA GLU A 158 -34.74 -9.51 19.75
C GLU A 158 -35.71 -10.10 20.78
N LYS A 159 -35.31 -11.21 21.45
CA LYS A 159 -36.06 -11.77 22.58
C LYS A 159 -36.23 -10.76 23.72
N MET A 160 -35.20 -9.97 24.01
CA MET A 160 -35.21 -8.90 25.02
C MET A 160 -36.01 -7.65 24.61
N PHE A 161 -36.15 -7.38 23.31
CA PHE A 161 -36.76 -6.15 22.76
C PHE A 161 -38.17 -6.32 22.18
N LYS A 162 -39.00 -7.23 22.72
CA LYS A 162 -40.42 -7.30 22.33
C LYS A 162 -41.16 -6.02 22.79
N LYS A 163 -41.73 -5.28 21.83
CA LYS A 163 -42.60 -4.11 22.07
C LYS A 163 -44.06 -4.56 22.24
N THR A 164 -44.79 -3.96 23.18
CA THR A 164 -46.26 -4.12 23.28
C THR A 164 -46.97 -3.40 22.12
N ARG A 165 -48.31 -3.60 21.98
CA ARG A 165 -49.19 -2.93 20.99
C ARG A 165 -49.12 -1.39 21.06
N SER A 166 -48.71 -0.82 22.20
CA SER A 166 -48.47 0.61 22.44
C SER A 166 -46.99 1.04 22.38
N GLY A 167 -46.07 0.12 22.07
CA GLY A 167 -44.66 0.43 21.83
C GLY A 167 -43.74 0.32 23.05
N GLN A 168 -44.16 -0.19 24.21
CA GLN A 168 -43.26 -0.44 25.36
C GLN A 168 -42.41 -1.70 25.13
N PRO A 169 -41.08 -1.62 25.02
CA PRO A 169 -40.21 -2.76 25.11
C PRO A 169 -39.58 -2.90 26.52
N VAL A 170 -38.91 -4.03 26.76
CA VAL A 170 -37.70 -4.17 27.59
C VAL A 170 -37.79 -5.03 28.86
N MET A 171 -38.94 -5.17 29.55
CA MET A 171 -38.88 -5.70 30.94
C MET A 171 -39.37 -7.13 31.18
N LYS A 172 -40.27 -7.73 30.38
CA LYS A 172 -40.77 -9.09 30.68
C LYS A 172 -39.66 -10.15 30.62
N TYR A 173 -38.96 -10.24 29.49
CA TYR A 173 -37.89 -11.22 29.29
C TYR A 173 -36.66 -10.95 30.19
N ARG A 174 -36.35 -9.67 30.47
CA ARG A 174 -35.25 -9.30 31.38
C ARG A 174 -35.55 -9.68 32.83
N ILE A 175 -36.78 -9.46 33.29
CA ILE A 175 -37.21 -9.89 34.63
C ILE A 175 -37.23 -11.41 34.72
N GLU A 176 -37.79 -12.11 33.73
CA GLU A 176 -37.82 -13.58 33.69
C GLU A 176 -36.42 -14.19 33.84
N HIS A 177 -35.42 -13.75 33.06
CA HIS A 177 -34.05 -14.27 33.17
C HIS A 177 -33.34 -13.91 34.49
N LEU A 178 -33.63 -12.72 35.04
CA LEU A 178 -33.10 -12.36 36.36
C LEU A 178 -33.68 -13.26 37.45
N LEU A 179 -34.98 -13.58 37.38
CA LEU A 179 -35.62 -14.51 38.31
C LEU A 179 -35.10 -15.94 38.11
N GLU A 180 -34.95 -16.40 36.88
CA GLU A 180 -34.43 -17.73 36.55
C GLU A 180 -32.99 -17.92 37.06
N GLY A 181 -32.11 -16.94 36.88
CA GLY A 181 -30.74 -16.98 37.42
C GLY A 181 -30.69 -16.95 38.96
N LEU A 182 -31.64 -16.28 39.64
CA LEU A 182 -31.76 -16.31 41.09
C LEU A 182 -32.25 -17.67 41.59
N ILE A 183 -33.17 -18.31 40.87
CA ILE A 183 -33.65 -19.66 41.18
C ILE A 183 -32.53 -20.69 40.96
N GLU A 184 -31.81 -20.64 39.84
CA GLU A 184 -30.70 -21.55 39.54
C GLU A 184 -29.50 -21.41 40.49
N SER A 185 -29.20 -20.18 40.94
CA SER A 185 -28.14 -19.93 41.92
C SER A 185 -28.53 -20.31 43.35
N SER A 186 -29.83 -20.36 43.65
CA SER A 186 -30.36 -20.86 44.92
C SER A 186 -30.44 -22.40 44.99
N GLN A 187 -30.51 -23.07 43.83
CA GLN A 187 -30.56 -24.53 43.72
C GLN A 187 -29.19 -25.22 43.55
N LYS A 188 -28.10 -24.46 43.49
CA LYS A 188 -26.72 -24.95 43.51
C LYS A 188 -26.12 -24.78 44.89
#